data_AF-A0A8I3ARN5-F1
#
_entry.id   AF-A0A8I3ARN5-F1
#
_cell.length_a   1.000
_cell.length_b   1.000
_cell.length_c   1.000
_cell.angle_alpha   90.00
_cell.angle_beta   90.00
_cell.angle_gamma   90.00
#
_symmetry.space_group_name_H-M   'P 1'
#
loop_
_entity.id
_entity.type
_entity.pdbx_description
1 polymer ?
#
loop_
_entity_poly.entity_id
_entity_poly.type
_entity_poly.pdbx_seq_one_letter_code
_entity_poly.pdbx_strand_id
1 'polypeptide(L)'
;MQIPGLRRGLQLGVWSKVLADKYEEEVLHGLQHVYEVWKRILGSGAALEFVDGDTVREFESRAPGASQRDYFHVSEAIRRNVALRRLTDDERRQQVLSNLQQVDTLIPSVYTLQKDFKYVRQCTSREAIWA
;
A
#
# COMPACT_ATOMS: atom_id res chain seq x y z
N MET A 1 13.08 4.56 -1.71
CA MET A 1 11.66 4.24 -1.97
C MET A 1 11.33 4.44 -3.45
N GLN A 2 11.11 3.34 -4.18
CA GLN A 2 10.96 3.30 -5.65
C GLN A 2 9.54 3.58 -6.17
N ILE A 3 8.57 3.84 -5.28
CA ILE A 3 7.18 4.14 -5.63
C ILE A 3 6.91 5.62 -5.30
N PRO A 4 6.95 6.55 -6.28
CA PRO A 4 6.81 7.98 -6.00
C PRO A 4 5.45 8.35 -5.37
N GLY A 5 4.36 7.72 -5.83
CA GLY A 5 2.99 8.01 -5.36
C GLY A 5 2.78 7.79 -3.86
N LEU A 6 3.49 6.83 -3.28
CA LEU A 6 3.39 6.50 -1.85
C LEU A 6 4.03 7.55 -0.94
N ARG A 7 4.86 8.47 -1.46
CA ARG A 7 5.52 9.53 -0.66
C ARG A 7 4.51 10.56 -0.13
N ARG A 8 3.39 10.74 -0.83
CA ARG A 8 2.36 11.73 -0.46
C ARG A 8 1.71 11.45 0.90
N GLY A 9 1.64 10.17 1.28
CA GLY A 9 1.11 9.74 2.58
C GLY A 9 2.13 9.75 3.72
N LEU A 10 3.39 10.09 3.46
CA LEU A 10 4.47 10.05 4.45
C LEU A 10 4.35 11.21 5.44
N GLN A 11 4.14 10.90 6.71
CA GLN A 11 4.11 11.86 7.81
C GLN A 11 5.41 11.75 8.62
N LEU A 12 6.38 12.62 8.32
CA LEU A 12 7.72 12.57 8.93
C LEU A 12 7.69 12.58 10.47
N GLY A 13 6.75 13.30 11.09
CA GLY A 13 6.59 13.34 12.54
C GLY A 13 6.09 12.04 13.18
N VAL A 14 5.49 11.13 12.41
CA VAL A 14 5.15 9.78 12.86
C VAL A 14 6.40 8.90 12.77
N TRP A 15 7.10 8.95 11.65
CA TRP A 15 8.32 8.17 11.43
C TRP A 15 9.45 8.52 12.38
N SER A 16 9.61 9.80 12.76
CA SER A 16 10.61 10.18 13.76
C SER A 16 10.38 9.51 15.11
N LYS A 17 9.10 9.31 15.50
CA LYS A 17 8.74 8.60 16.73
C LYS A 17 8.94 7.09 16.59
N VAL A 18 8.55 6.51 15.44
CA VAL A 18 8.70 5.08 15.20
C VAL A 18 10.17 4.66 15.17
N LEU A 19 11.04 5.46 14.53
CA LEU A 19 12.48 5.21 14.49
C LEU A 19 13.15 5.43 15.85
N ALA A 20 12.69 6.40 16.64
CA ALA A 20 13.19 6.62 17.99
C ALA A 20 12.93 5.43 18.94
N ASP A 21 11.84 4.70 18.71
CA ASP A 21 11.45 3.55 19.53
C ASP A 21 12.13 2.23 19.09
N LYS A 22 13.12 2.27 18.19
CA LYS A 22 13.91 1.12 17.70
C LYS A 22 13.11 0.01 16.98
N TYR A 23 11.91 0.31 16.48
CA TYR A 23 11.12 -0.63 15.65
C TYR A 23 11.61 -0.71 14.20
N GLU A 24 12.92 -0.65 13.98
CA GLU A 24 13.50 -0.54 12.63
C GLU A 24 13.18 -1.78 11.78
N GLU A 25 13.18 -2.97 12.37
CA GLU A 25 12.88 -4.21 11.67
C GLU A 25 11.43 -4.30 11.21
N GLU A 26 10.47 -3.96 12.08
CA GLU A 26 9.04 -3.98 11.76
C GLU A 26 8.70 -2.91 10.72
N VAL A 27 9.36 -1.75 10.78
CA VAL A 27 9.29 -0.69 9.78
C VAL A 27 9.74 -1.20 8.42
N LEU A 28 10.93 -1.81 8.36
CA LEU A 28 11.46 -2.35 7.12
C LEU A 28 10.56 -3.46 6.58
N HIS A 29 10.08 -4.34 7.45
CA HIS A 29 9.15 -5.41 7.08
C HIS A 29 7.83 -4.85 6.52
N GLY A 30 7.25 -3.84 7.17
CA GLY A 30 6.02 -3.20 6.71
C GLY A 30 6.20 -2.48 5.36
N LEU A 31 7.31 -1.77 5.17
CA LEU A 31 7.62 -1.13 3.89
C LEU A 31 7.88 -2.16 2.78
N GLN A 32 8.53 -3.29 3.11
CA GLN A 32 8.71 -4.40 2.20
C GLN A 32 7.37 -5.03 1.82
N HIS A 33 6.48 -5.22 2.79
CA HIS A 33 5.13 -5.73 2.53
C HIS A 33 4.36 -4.81 1.58
N VAL A 34 4.40 -3.49 1.81
CA VAL A 34 3.83 -2.52 0.88
C VAL A 34 4.41 -2.71 -0.52
N TYR A 35 5.73 -2.74 -0.65
CA TYR A 35 6.39 -2.92 -1.94
C TYR A 35 5.95 -4.20 -2.66
N GLU A 36 5.93 -5.35 -1.98
CA GLU A 36 5.58 -6.64 -2.60
C GLU A 36 4.11 -6.71 -3.03
N VAL A 37 3.18 -6.12 -2.25
CA VAL A 37 1.76 -6.09 -2.66
C VAL A 37 1.59 -5.24 -3.93
N TRP A 38 2.19 -4.06 -4.00
CA TRP A 38 2.11 -3.20 -5.18
C TRP A 38 2.80 -3.84 -6.40
N LYS A 39 3.94 -4.50 -6.20
CA LYS A 39 4.64 -5.25 -7.25
C LYS A 39 3.79 -6.43 -7.76
N ARG A 40 3.11 -7.15 -6.87
CA ARG A 40 2.18 -8.23 -7.22
C ARG A 40 1.02 -7.73 -8.05
N ILE A 41 0.39 -6.61 -7.65
CA ILE A 41 -0.71 -5.98 -8.39
C ILE A 41 -0.24 -5.60 -9.81
N LEU A 42 0.91 -4.93 -9.92
CA LEU A 42 1.42 -4.45 -11.20
C LEU A 42 2.12 -5.51 -12.05
N GLY A 43 2.39 -6.70 -11.50
CA GLY A 43 3.12 -7.79 -12.14
C GLY A 43 4.61 -7.52 -12.38
N SER A 44 5.11 -6.32 -12.10
CA SER A 44 6.49 -5.91 -12.38
C SER A 44 6.95 -4.80 -11.44
N GLY A 45 8.20 -4.89 -10.98
CA GLY A 45 8.85 -3.82 -10.21
C GLY A 45 9.10 -2.55 -11.02
N ALA A 46 9.26 -2.66 -12.35
CA ALA A 46 9.42 -1.48 -13.21
C ALA A 46 8.12 -0.67 -13.30
N ALA A 47 6.96 -1.35 -13.30
CA ALA A 47 5.66 -0.70 -13.41
C ALA A 47 5.27 0.12 -12.16
N LEU A 48 6.00 -0.02 -11.05
CA LEU A 48 5.82 0.76 -9.83
C LEU A 48 5.99 2.28 -10.07
N GLU A 49 6.72 2.69 -11.11
CA GLU A 49 6.89 4.09 -11.47
C GLU A 49 5.58 4.78 -11.90
N PHE A 50 4.58 4.00 -12.33
CA PHE A 50 3.29 4.49 -12.81
C PHE A 50 2.30 4.76 -11.67
N VAL A 51 2.64 4.34 -10.45
CA VAL A 51 1.81 4.57 -9.26
C VAL A 51 2.00 6.01 -8.78
N ASP A 52 1.00 6.84 -9.07
CA ASP A 52 0.88 8.20 -8.55
C ASP A 52 0.04 8.26 -7.26
N GLY A 53 -0.04 9.44 -6.65
CA GLY A 53 -0.76 9.61 -5.38
C GLY A 53 -2.27 9.41 -5.50
N ASP A 54 -2.84 9.63 -6.68
CA ASP A 54 -4.28 9.44 -6.91
C ASP A 54 -4.58 7.94 -7.05
N THR A 55 -3.71 7.20 -7.74
CA THR A 55 -3.71 5.73 -7.79
C THR A 55 -3.65 5.13 -6.39
N VAL A 56 -2.73 5.61 -5.54
CA VAL A 56 -2.65 5.14 -4.14
C VAL A 56 -3.97 5.36 -3.41
N ARG A 57 -4.60 6.54 -3.55
CA ARG A 57 -5.87 6.86 -2.89
C ARG A 57 -7.03 5.96 -3.37
N GLU A 58 -7.06 5.64 -4.65
CA GLU A 58 -8.10 4.78 -5.22
C GLU A 58 -7.92 3.30 -4.87
N PHE A 59 -6.75 2.89 -4.41
CA PHE A 59 -6.43 1.49 -4.11
C PHE A 59 -6.31 1.23 -2.61
N GLU A 60 -5.80 2.17 -1.82
CA GLU A 60 -5.50 1.95 -0.41
C GLU A 60 -6.73 1.52 0.38
N SER A 61 -6.52 0.60 1.33
CA SER A 61 -7.57 0.05 2.20
C SER A 61 -8.75 -0.61 1.47
N ARG A 62 -8.53 -1.11 0.25
CA ARG A 62 -9.50 -1.94 -0.49
C ARG A 62 -8.99 -3.36 -0.61
N ALA A 63 -9.90 -4.34 -0.59
CA ALA A 63 -9.58 -5.76 -0.69
C ALA A 63 -10.28 -6.38 -1.93
N PRO A 64 -9.79 -6.12 -3.15
CA PRO A 64 -10.48 -6.49 -4.38
C PRO A 64 -10.65 -8.00 -4.60
N GLY A 65 -9.83 -8.86 -4.01
CA GLY A 65 -10.05 -10.32 -4.04
C GLY A 65 -11.15 -10.81 -3.10
N ALA A 66 -11.34 -10.11 -1.97
CA ALA A 66 -12.36 -10.44 -0.97
C ALA A 66 -13.69 -9.69 -1.14
N SER A 67 -13.68 -8.54 -1.82
CA SER A 67 -14.84 -7.65 -1.97
C SER A 67 -15.06 -7.25 -3.43
N GLN A 68 -16.16 -7.75 -4.00
CA GLN A 68 -16.57 -7.40 -5.37
C GLN A 68 -16.82 -5.90 -5.55
N ARG A 69 -17.28 -5.22 -4.49
CA ARG A 69 -17.48 -3.76 -4.49
C ARG A 69 -16.15 -3.03 -4.62
N ASP A 70 -15.14 -3.48 -3.88
CA ASP A 70 -13.79 -2.90 -3.94
C ASP A 70 -13.15 -3.18 -5.30
N TYR A 71 -13.30 -4.39 -5.82
CA TYR A 71 -12.87 -4.72 -7.18
C TYR A 71 -13.52 -3.83 -8.23
N PHE A 72 -14.84 -3.64 -8.16
CA PHE A 72 -15.54 -2.77 -9.10
C PHE A 72 -15.03 -1.33 -9.01
N HIS A 73 -14.83 -0.81 -7.80
CA HIS A 73 -14.31 0.53 -7.57
C HIS A 73 -12.93 0.72 -8.22
N VAL A 74 -11.98 -0.17 -7.90
CA VAL A 74 -10.60 -0.09 -8.41
C VAL A 74 -10.55 -0.30 -9.92
N SER A 75 -11.29 -1.29 -10.43
CA SER A 75 -11.32 -1.57 -11.87
C SER A 75 -11.94 -0.44 -12.68
N GLU A 76 -12.95 0.25 -12.14
CA GLU A 76 -13.53 1.42 -12.78
C GLU A 76 -12.58 2.62 -12.75
N ALA A 77 -11.85 2.82 -11.64
CA ALA A 77 -10.82 3.86 -11.55
C ALA A 77 -9.69 3.64 -12.59
N ILE A 78 -9.29 2.39 -12.83
CA ILE A 78 -8.39 2.04 -13.93
C ILE A 78 -9.08 2.34 -15.26
N ARG A 79 -10.27 1.80 -15.54
CA ARG A 79 -10.97 1.98 -16.83
C ARG A 79 -11.17 3.45 -17.22
N ARG A 80 -11.54 4.30 -16.25
CA ARG A 80 -11.71 5.76 -16.44
C ARG A 80 -10.40 6.54 -16.51
N ASN A 81 -9.27 5.86 -16.43
CA ASN A 81 -7.94 6.47 -16.43
C ASN A 81 -7.76 7.48 -15.29
N VAL A 82 -8.41 7.24 -14.16
CA VAL A 82 -8.23 8.00 -12.91
C VAL A 82 -7.00 7.47 -12.16
N ALA A 83 -6.84 6.16 -12.14
CA ALA A 83 -5.69 5.44 -11.60
C ALA A 83 -4.81 4.86 -12.71
N LEU A 84 -3.51 4.72 -12.44
CA LEU A 84 -2.50 4.21 -13.37
C LEU A 84 -2.49 4.95 -14.73
N ARG A 85 -2.64 6.29 -14.70
CA ARG A 85 -2.82 7.12 -15.91
C ARG A 85 -1.69 6.99 -16.92
N ARG A 86 -0.48 6.77 -16.41
CA ARG A 86 0.76 6.63 -17.20
C ARG A 86 0.92 5.24 -17.82
N LEU A 87 0.13 4.26 -17.40
CA LEU A 87 0.12 2.91 -17.97
C LEU A 87 -0.91 2.87 -19.11
N THR A 88 -0.45 3.13 -20.34
CA THR A 88 -1.31 3.18 -21.55
C THR A 88 -1.44 1.85 -22.27
N ASP A 89 -0.65 0.85 -21.89
CA ASP A 89 -0.65 -0.49 -22.47
C ASP A 89 -1.87 -1.29 -21.96
N ASP A 90 -2.78 -1.62 -22.88
CA ASP A 90 -4.03 -2.32 -22.56
C ASP A 90 -3.82 -3.74 -22.05
N GLU A 91 -2.84 -4.48 -22.58
CA GLU A 91 -2.53 -5.84 -22.13
C GLU A 91 -2.04 -5.80 -20.67
N ARG A 92 -1.15 -4.86 -20.35
CA ARG A 92 -0.70 -4.64 -18.97
C ARG A 92 -1.84 -4.20 -18.06
N ARG A 93 -2.76 -3.34 -18.52
CA ARG A 93 -3.93 -2.93 -17.72
C ARG A 93 -4.83 -4.12 -17.43
N GLN A 94 -5.06 -5.01 -18.39
CA GLN A 94 -5.81 -6.25 -18.17
C GLN A 94 -5.10 -7.18 -17.18
N GLN A 95 -3.77 -7.29 -17.27
CA GLN A 95 -2.99 -8.06 -16.32
C GLN A 95 -3.14 -7.52 -14.88
N VAL A 96 -3.11 -6.19 -14.70
CA VAL A 96 -3.35 -5.56 -13.39
C VAL A 96 -4.74 -5.91 -12.86
N LEU A 97 -5.76 -5.86 -13.70
CA LEU A 97 -7.13 -6.22 -13.32
C LEU A 97 -7.26 -7.69 -12.89
N SER A 98 -6.55 -8.60 -13.56
CA SER A 98 -6.47 -10.01 -13.17
C SER A 98 -5.76 -10.18 -11.82
N ASN A 99 -4.61 -9.53 -11.64
CA ASN A 99 -3.83 -9.61 -10.41
C ASN A 99 -4.60 -9.04 -9.19
N LEU A 100 -5.41 -8.00 -9.39
CA LEU A 100 -6.23 -7.40 -8.33
C LEU A 100 -7.22 -8.40 -7.72
N GLN A 101 -7.77 -9.32 -8.50
CA GLN A 101 -8.68 -10.35 -7.98
C GLN A 101 -7.99 -11.35 -7.05
N GLN A 102 -6.65 -11.40 -7.04
CA GLN A 102 -5.89 -12.28 -6.17
C GLN A 102 -5.45 -11.62 -4.86
N VAL A 103 -5.84 -10.35 -4.64
CA VAL A 103 -5.48 -9.59 -3.45
C VAL A 103 -6.63 -9.63 -2.46
N ASP A 104 -6.64 -10.66 -1.63
CA ASP A 104 -7.69 -10.92 -0.63
C ASP A 104 -7.53 -10.07 0.65
N THR A 105 -6.44 -9.32 0.74
CA THR A 105 -6.13 -8.43 1.86
C THR A 105 -6.32 -6.97 1.47
N LEU A 106 -6.38 -6.10 2.48
CA LEU A 106 -6.36 -4.66 2.25
C LEU A 106 -5.05 -4.27 1.56
N ILE A 107 -5.15 -3.55 0.45
CA ILE A 107 -3.98 -3.00 -0.23
C ILE A 107 -3.32 -1.97 0.70
N PRO A 108 -2.07 -2.22 1.13
CA PRO A 108 -1.41 -1.38 2.10
C PRO A 108 -0.81 -0.14 1.42
N SER A 109 -0.71 0.94 2.17
CA SER A 109 0.01 2.16 1.78
C SER A 109 0.92 2.60 2.92
N VAL A 110 1.81 3.55 2.64
CA VAL A 110 2.63 4.18 3.69
C VAL A 110 1.73 4.83 4.75
N TYR A 111 0.56 5.34 4.34
CA TYR A 111 -0.42 5.92 5.25
C TYR A 111 -1.05 4.88 6.18
N THR A 112 -1.48 3.73 5.66
CA THR A 112 -2.06 2.67 6.50
C THR A 112 -1.03 2.10 7.45
N LEU A 113 0.20 1.84 6.97
CA LEU A 113 1.30 1.34 7.78
C LEU A 113 1.60 2.24 8.99
N GLN A 114 1.62 3.56 8.79
CA GLN A 114 1.81 4.53 9.89
C GLN A 114 0.68 4.51 10.92
N LYS A 115 -0.55 4.17 10.52
CA LYS A 115 -1.65 3.97 11.47
C LYS A 115 -1.47 2.68 12.24
N ASP A 116 -1.04 1.61 11.58
CA ASP A 116 -0.82 0.30 12.21
C ASP A 116 0.25 0.40 13.31
N PHE A 117 1.32 1.16 13.06
CA PHE A 117 2.34 1.43 14.08
C PHE A 117 1.83 2.12 15.35
N LYS A 118 0.72 2.87 15.28
CA LYS A 118 0.12 3.45 16.50
C LYS A 118 -0.39 2.37 17.44
N TYR A 119 -0.90 1.27 16.89
CA TYR A 119 -1.41 0.14 17.66
C TYR A 119 -0.28 -0.78 18.13
N VAL A 120 0.72 -1.04 17.28
CA VAL A 120 1.89 -1.85 17.67
C VAL A 120 2.55 -1.27 18.92
N ARG A 121 2.78 0.05 18.94
CA ARG A 121 3.33 0.76 20.12
C ARG A 121 2.49 0.57 21.39
N GLN A 122 1.17 0.55 21.27
CA GLN A 122 0.29 0.36 22.43
C GLN A 122 0.36 -1.08 22.96
N CYS A 123 0.46 -2.06 22.07
CA CYS A 123 0.58 -3.47 22.45
C CYS A 123 1.93 -3.80 23.10
N THR A 124 3.04 -3.27 22.58
CA THR A 124 4.39 -3.48 23.14
C THR A 124 4.62 -2.69 24.42
N SER A 125 4.01 -1.51 24.58
CA SER A 125 4.14 -0.70 25.80
C SER A 125 3.49 -1.32 27.05
N ARG A 126 2.64 -2.36 26.90
CA ARG A 126 1.99 -3.04 28.03
C ARG A 126 2.86 -4.11 28.72
N GLU A 127 4.03 -4.44 28.19
CA GLU A 127 4.95 -5.38 28.87
C GLU A 127 5.78 -4.73 29.99
N ALA A 128 5.67 -3.41 30.19
CA ALA A 128 6.43 -2.68 31.22
C ALA A 128 5.70 -2.54 32.59
N ILE A 129 4.75 -3.42 32.92
CA ILE A 129 4.07 -3.41 34.25
C ILE A 129 4.54 -4.56 35.17
N TRP A 130 5.47 -5.42 34.73
CA TRP A 130 6.02 -6.48 35.59
C TRP A 130 7.54 -6.66 35.44
N ALA A 131 8.32 -5.60 35.63
CA ALA A 131 9.76 -5.70 35.86
C ALA A 131 10.18 -4.78 37.03
#